data_AF-A0AAE3W5G7-F1
#
_entry.id   AF-A0AAE3W5G7-F1
#
_cell.length_a   1.000
_cell.length_b   1.000
_cell.length_c   1.000
_cell.angle_alpha   90.00
_cell.angle_beta   90.00
_cell.angle_gamma   90.00
#
_symmetry.space_group_name_H-M   'P 1'
#
loop_
_entity.id
_entity.type
_entity.pdbx_description
1 polymer ?
#
loop_
_entity_poly.entity_id
_entity_poly.type
_entity_poly.pdbx_seq_one_letter_code
_entity_poly.pdbx_strand_id
1 'polypeptide(L)'
;MSPLPASDHRTVPQPAPSGVSGGVTRTGPDACPTALQVHAAADGGLARVRIPGGVITADQARVLARAARDLGDGHLDQTSRGNLQLRALPPGAEIELGARLADAGLLPSATHERARNIVASPLSGLDGATLIDVRPLIDALDRALLASPALAALSGRFLFALDDGRGDVAALRADVCLAATNTTEFALLLNGVDHGLRVPITAGANSPAPAGANSSAPAEANGPGPAEANGPASAEATLSGGAQVAGVMVAAAEAFLAERAAQGSAGWRMSEIDQGADRVAARLGATVAARLGATAAAVTPAWTPPDPPAGVITGATGATALAAIIPLGRISATQLDLLAAVAAEGAGELRCTPWRGVVIPGLPDAARLPALAAAGLAVDKHSPWYGMTACAGRPGCAKSRADVRADATTVALGLPQTAPGPLPVHWAGCERGCGHPATPHVRVLAEPGGYRVDVPGRTPAVALTDPGRLAAAVAAARAAGTSNTAQETGA
;
A
#
# COMPACT_ATOMS: atom_id res chain seq x y z
N MET A 1 14.82 -7.01 -43.13
CA MET A 1 14.28 -6.72 -41.79
C MET A 1 13.33 -7.85 -41.44
N SER A 2 13.84 -8.87 -40.74
CA SER A 2 13.03 -9.99 -40.21
C SER A 2 12.60 -9.66 -38.79
N PRO A 3 11.38 -10.02 -38.34
CA PRO A 3 10.97 -9.81 -36.97
C PRO A 3 11.69 -10.80 -36.04
N LEU A 4 12.15 -10.31 -34.89
CA LEU A 4 12.67 -11.14 -33.80
C LEU A 4 11.52 -11.94 -33.16
N PRO A 5 11.73 -13.21 -32.77
CA PRO A 5 10.69 -14.03 -32.17
C PRO A 5 10.45 -13.68 -30.70
N ALA A 6 9.19 -13.83 -30.27
CA ALA A 6 8.76 -13.70 -28.88
C ALA A 6 9.54 -14.67 -27.98
N SER A 7 10.10 -14.15 -26.89
CA SER A 7 10.80 -14.95 -25.88
C SER A 7 9.80 -15.74 -25.04
N ASP A 8 9.93 -17.07 -25.09
CA ASP A 8 9.24 -18.02 -24.21
C ASP A 8 9.50 -17.70 -22.73
N HIS A 9 8.47 -17.21 -22.05
CA HIS A 9 8.48 -17.04 -20.59
C HIS A 9 8.31 -18.40 -19.92
N ARG A 10 9.43 -19.00 -19.51
CA ARG A 10 9.39 -20.19 -18.63
C ARG A 10 8.70 -19.84 -17.32
N THR A 11 7.59 -20.52 -17.06
CA THR A 11 6.80 -20.52 -15.83
C THR A 11 7.70 -20.76 -14.62
N VAL A 12 7.83 -19.76 -13.74
CA VAL A 12 8.44 -19.95 -12.42
C VAL A 12 7.36 -20.52 -11.50
N PRO A 13 7.56 -21.69 -10.86
CA PRO A 13 6.60 -22.24 -9.92
C PRO A 13 6.39 -21.26 -8.75
N GLN A 14 5.13 -20.96 -8.47
CA GLN A 14 4.73 -20.18 -7.30
C GLN A 14 5.21 -20.93 -6.03
N PRO A 15 5.96 -20.30 -5.11
CA PRO A 15 6.27 -20.94 -3.85
C PRO A 15 4.95 -21.22 -3.11
N ALA A 16 4.79 -22.47 -2.68
CA ALA A 16 3.64 -22.86 -1.87
C ALA A 16 3.50 -21.88 -0.69
N PRO A 17 2.26 -21.49 -0.30
CA PRO A 17 2.06 -20.70 0.89
C PRO A 17 2.75 -21.44 2.05
N SER A 18 3.66 -20.77 2.74
CA SER A 18 4.24 -21.29 3.97
C SER A 18 3.07 -21.58 4.92
N GLY A 19 2.72 -22.87 5.00
CA GLY A 19 1.64 -23.37 5.82
C GLY A 19 1.97 -23.13 7.27
N VAL A 20 1.44 -22.04 7.82
CA VAL A 20 1.21 -21.90 9.25
C VAL A 20 -0.31 -21.83 9.42
N SER A 21 -0.99 -22.91 9.05
CA SER A 21 -2.35 -23.22 9.46
C SER A 21 -2.30 -23.73 10.90
N GLY A 22 -2.03 -22.82 11.82
CA GLY A 22 -2.17 -23.03 13.26
C GLY A 22 -2.94 -21.86 13.81
N GLY A 23 -4.09 -22.12 14.45
CA GLY A 23 -4.94 -21.08 15.03
C GLY A 23 -4.10 -20.11 15.87
N VAL A 24 -4.02 -18.85 15.43
CA VAL A 24 -3.20 -17.86 16.12
C VAL A 24 -3.90 -17.53 17.44
N THR A 25 -3.33 -18.01 18.54
CA THR A 25 -3.81 -17.66 19.88
C THR A 25 -3.28 -16.27 20.22
N ARG A 26 -4.17 -15.28 20.29
CA ARG A 26 -3.84 -13.90 20.69
C ARG A 26 -4.39 -13.62 22.08
N THR A 27 -3.54 -13.12 22.96
CA THR A 27 -3.85 -12.87 24.37
C THR A 27 -4.08 -11.39 24.69
N GLY A 28 -4.16 -10.50 23.68
CA GLY A 28 -4.33 -9.06 23.88
C GLY A 28 -5.12 -8.36 22.77
N PRO A 29 -5.64 -7.15 23.05
CA PRO A 29 -6.39 -6.36 22.07
C PRO A 29 -5.50 -5.96 20.89
N ASP A 30 -6.12 -5.67 19.74
CA ASP A 30 -5.40 -5.19 18.57
C ASP A 30 -4.71 -3.84 18.88
N ALA A 31 -3.38 -3.87 18.84
CA ALA A 31 -2.48 -2.77 19.14
C ALA A 31 -1.93 -2.09 17.88
N CYS A 32 -2.60 -2.26 16.74
CA CYS A 32 -2.28 -1.48 15.55
C CYS A 32 -2.48 0.03 15.83
N PRO A 33 -1.45 0.86 15.56
CA PRO A 33 -1.54 2.29 15.83
C PRO A 33 -2.56 2.97 14.93
N THR A 34 -3.26 3.96 15.48
CA THR A 34 -4.05 4.96 14.76
C THR A 34 -3.57 6.36 15.16
N ALA A 35 -4.22 7.44 14.70
CA ALA A 35 -3.93 8.78 15.19
C ALA A 35 -4.46 9.01 16.61
N LEU A 36 -5.60 8.40 16.96
CA LEU A 36 -6.20 8.53 18.29
C LEU A 36 -5.66 7.52 19.31
N GLN A 37 -5.16 6.37 18.84
CA GLN A 37 -4.60 5.32 19.69
C GLN A 37 -3.17 5.00 19.23
N VAL A 38 -2.20 5.71 19.80
CA VAL A 38 -0.79 5.54 19.45
C VAL A 38 -0.21 4.24 20.03
N HIS A 39 0.70 3.63 19.29
CA HIS A 39 1.46 2.49 19.78
C HIS A 39 2.71 2.98 20.53
N ALA A 40 2.97 2.45 21.72
CA ALA A 40 4.21 2.74 22.45
C ALA A 40 5.40 2.06 21.76
N ALA A 41 6.18 2.82 21.00
CA ALA A 41 7.44 2.38 20.42
C ALA A 41 8.62 2.81 21.31
N ALA A 42 9.84 2.41 20.94
CA ALA A 42 11.03 2.65 21.75
C ALA A 42 11.50 4.11 21.75
N ASP A 43 11.13 4.85 20.71
CA ASP A 43 11.42 6.27 20.51
C ASP A 43 10.26 7.18 20.92
N GLY A 44 9.12 6.64 21.34
CA GLY A 44 7.90 7.38 21.69
C GLY A 44 6.65 6.79 21.04
N GLY A 45 5.55 7.54 21.08
CA GLY A 45 4.30 7.16 20.44
C GLY A 45 4.44 7.07 18.92
N LEU A 46 3.85 6.03 18.35
CA LEU A 46 3.72 5.79 16.92
C LEU A 46 2.26 5.97 16.51
N ALA A 47 1.98 6.96 15.68
CA ALA A 47 0.67 7.19 15.09
C ALA A 47 0.67 6.78 13.61
N ARG A 48 -0.47 6.30 13.12
CA ARG A 48 -0.69 6.06 11.69
C ARG A 48 -1.80 6.95 11.19
N VAL A 49 -1.53 7.64 10.08
CA VAL A 49 -2.52 8.49 9.42
C VAL A 49 -3.48 7.61 8.62
N ARG A 50 -4.73 8.04 8.47
CA ARG A 50 -5.62 7.42 7.49
C ARG A 50 -5.49 8.15 6.15
N ILE A 51 -5.12 7.41 5.12
CA ILE A 51 -4.98 7.93 3.75
C ILE A 51 -5.60 6.92 2.77
N PRO A 52 -6.92 6.99 2.49
CA PRO A 52 -7.56 6.13 1.49
C PRO A 52 -6.85 6.25 0.13
N GLY A 53 -6.49 5.12 -0.46
CA GLY A 53 -5.78 5.07 -1.74
C GLY A 53 -4.35 5.63 -1.72
N GLY A 54 -3.84 6.05 -0.57
CA GLY A 54 -2.55 6.75 -0.47
C GLY A 54 -2.58 8.18 -1.04
N VAL A 55 -3.76 8.76 -1.32
CA VAL A 55 -3.88 10.10 -1.89
C VAL A 55 -4.02 11.15 -0.79
N ILE A 56 -3.16 12.18 -0.82
CA ILE A 56 -3.28 13.37 0.02
C ILE A 56 -3.20 14.63 -0.82
N THR A 57 -3.89 15.68 -0.41
CA THR A 57 -3.77 17.02 -1.03
C THR A 57 -2.47 17.70 -0.60
N ALA A 58 -2.04 18.71 -1.35
CA ALA A 58 -0.91 19.57 -0.97
C ALA A 58 -1.10 20.20 0.44
N ASP A 59 -2.33 20.60 0.79
CA ASP A 59 -2.61 21.19 2.11
C ASP A 59 -2.54 20.15 3.24
N GLN A 60 -3.06 18.95 3.01
CA GLN A 60 -2.91 17.82 3.93
C GLN A 60 -1.43 17.48 4.15
N ALA A 61 -0.62 17.47 3.09
CA ALA A 61 0.81 17.27 3.20
C ALA A 61 1.50 18.34 4.06
N ARG A 62 1.13 19.62 3.92
CA ARG A 62 1.64 20.71 4.79
C ARG A 62 1.22 20.53 6.25
N VAL A 63 0.00 20.10 6.51
CA VAL A 63 -0.47 19.79 7.88
C VAL A 63 0.37 18.67 8.49
N LEU A 64 0.59 17.59 7.72
CA LEU A 64 1.42 16.46 8.13
C LEU A 64 2.88 16.86 8.38
N ALA A 65 3.46 17.72 7.53
CA ALA A 65 4.80 18.25 7.71
C ALA A 65 4.94 19.07 9.00
N ARG A 66 3.95 19.93 9.30
CA ARG A 66 3.90 20.68 10.57
C ARG A 66 3.74 19.75 11.77
N ALA A 67 2.82 18.79 11.71
CA ALA A 67 2.60 17.83 12.78
C ALA A 67 3.88 17.01 13.09
N ALA A 68 4.61 16.57 12.06
CA ALA A 68 5.88 15.88 12.26
C ALA A 68 6.95 16.75 12.92
N ARG A 69 7.05 18.04 12.55
CA ARG A 69 7.99 18.99 13.18
C ARG A 69 7.64 19.31 14.63
N ASP A 70 6.36 19.55 14.89
CA ASP A 70 5.92 20.10 16.17
C ASP A 70 5.73 19.01 17.23
N LEU A 71 5.31 17.80 16.80
CA LEU A 71 4.88 16.75 17.71
C LEU A 71 5.77 15.50 17.70
N GLY A 72 6.60 15.31 16.66
CA GLY A 72 7.42 14.11 16.48
C GLY A 72 8.91 14.41 16.29
N ASP A 73 9.60 13.55 15.56
CA ASP A 73 11.03 13.68 15.24
C ASP A 73 11.32 14.47 13.95
N GLY A 74 10.35 15.24 13.45
CA GLY A 74 10.46 15.97 12.19
C GLY A 74 10.35 15.10 10.94
N HIS A 75 10.04 13.81 11.07
CA HIS A 75 9.90 12.89 9.94
C HIS A 75 8.56 12.16 9.93
N LEU A 76 8.19 11.65 8.75
CA LEU A 76 7.15 10.65 8.60
C LEU A 76 7.74 9.40 7.95
N ASP A 77 7.18 8.25 8.30
CA ASP A 77 7.52 6.96 7.73
C ASP A 77 6.44 6.49 6.77
N GLN A 78 6.80 6.26 5.52
CA GLN A 78 5.95 5.62 4.54
C GLN A 78 5.96 4.11 4.70
N THR A 79 4.76 3.53 4.67
CA THR A 79 4.53 2.10 4.86
C THR A 79 4.56 1.35 3.54
N SER A 80 4.73 0.03 3.60
CA SER A 80 4.59 -0.86 2.45
C SER A 80 3.15 -0.99 1.92
N ARG A 81 2.23 -0.14 2.37
CA ARG A 81 0.81 -0.12 2.01
C ARG A 81 0.38 1.26 1.52
N GLY A 82 1.32 2.13 1.11
CA GLY A 82 0.98 3.46 0.58
C GLY A 82 0.34 4.39 1.62
N ASN A 83 0.83 4.35 2.86
CA ASN A 83 0.30 5.15 3.97
C ASN A 83 1.47 5.77 4.76
N LEU A 84 1.20 6.75 5.64
CA LEU A 84 2.18 7.50 6.43
C LEU A 84 2.02 7.25 7.94
N GLN A 85 3.13 7.35 8.67
CA GLN A 85 3.19 7.22 10.12
C GLN A 85 4.04 8.32 10.73
N LEU A 86 3.64 8.82 11.89
CA LEU A 86 4.44 9.74 12.72
C LEU A 86 5.02 8.96 13.89
N ARG A 87 6.28 9.23 14.24
CA ARG A 87 6.98 8.56 15.35
C ARG A 87 7.48 9.58 16.36
N ALA A 88 8.01 9.05 17.45
CA ALA A 88 8.59 9.81 18.55
C ALA A 88 7.62 10.82 19.18
N LEU A 89 6.31 10.51 19.15
CA LEU A 89 5.31 11.36 19.77
C LEU A 89 5.48 11.32 21.31
N PRO A 90 5.59 12.46 22.00
CA PRO A 90 5.58 12.47 23.45
C PRO A 90 4.19 12.06 23.97
N PRO A 91 4.10 11.56 25.22
CA PRO A 91 2.81 11.19 25.81
C PRO A 91 1.81 12.35 25.76
N GLY A 92 0.59 12.10 25.27
CA GLY A 92 -0.48 13.09 25.15
C GLY A 92 -0.50 13.87 23.83
N ALA A 93 0.54 13.76 23.00
CA ALA A 93 0.57 14.42 21.69
C ALA A 93 -0.50 13.89 20.71
N GLU A 94 -1.02 12.68 20.95
CA GLU A 94 -2.12 12.10 20.17
C GLU A 94 -3.40 12.95 20.17
N ILE A 95 -3.63 13.76 21.21
CA ILE A 95 -4.80 14.64 21.31
C ILE A 95 -4.70 15.77 20.28
N GLU A 96 -3.57 16.49 20.29
CA GLU A 96 -3.28 17.57 19.35
C GLU A 96 -3.14 17.04 17.92
N LEU A 97 -2.48 15.89 17.75
CA LEU A 97 -2.37 15.24 16.44
C LEU A 97 -3.76 14.88 15.90
N GLY A 98 -4.61 14.27 16.73
CA GLY A 98 -5.98 13.91 16.36
C GLY A 98 -6.80 15.12 15.90
N ALA A 99 -6.72 16.25 16.62
CA ALA A 99 -7.38 17.49 16.26
C ALA A 99 -6.91 18.02 14.89
N ARG A 100 -5.59 18.13 14.68
CA ARG A 100 -5.03 18.59 13.40
C ARG A 100 -5.42 17.71 12.22
N LEU A 101 -5.46 16.39 12.43
CA LEU A 101 -5.86 15.45 11.38
C LEU A 101 -7.35 15.49 11.10
N ALA A 102 -8.19 15.71 12.12
CA ALA A 102 -9.63 15.92 11.93
C ALA A 102 -9.90 17.18 11.10
N ASP A 103 -9.27 18.31 11.46
CA ASP A 103 -9.40 19.58 10.76
C ASP A 103 -8.93 19.50 9.30
N ALA A 104 -7.93 18.66 9.02
CA ALA A 104 -7.42 18.42 7.67
C ALA A 104 -8.20 17.33 6.88
N GLY A 105 -9.25 16.74 7.46
CA GLY A 105 -10.03 15.66 6.84
C GLY A 105 -9.29 14.31 6.75
N LEU A 106 -8.17 14.16 7.46
CA LEU A 106 -7.39 12.91 7.56
C LEU A 106 -7.88 11.99 8.69
N LEU A 107 -8.89 12.42 9.45
CA LEU A 107 -9.59 11.65 10.48
C LEU A 107 -11.12 11.79 10.33
N PRO A 108 -11.73 11.17 9.29
CA PRO A 108 -13.15 11.37 8.99
C PRO A 108 -14.10 10.67 9.97
N SER A 109 -13.62 9.72 10.77
CA SER A 109 -14.45 8.99 11.75
C SER A 109 -13.58 8.42 12.87
N ALA A 110 -13.89 8.78 14.11
CA ALA A 110 -13.22 8.23 15.30
C ALA A 110 -13.53 6.74 15.53
N THR A 111 -14.75 6.30 15.20
CA THR A 111 -15.19 4.91 15.43
C THR A 111 -14.63 3.93 14.41
N HIS A 112 -14.38 4.40 13.19
CA HIS A 112 -13.89 3.59 12.09
C HIS A 112 -12.42 3.88 11.75
N GLU A 113 -11.70 4.66 12.56
CA GLU A 113 -10.29 4.96 12.31
C GLU A 113 -9.42 3.68 12.30
N ARG A 114 -9.82 2.65 13.05
CA ARG A 114 -9.13 1.36 13.10
C ARG A 114 -9.36 0.48 11.87
N ALA A 115 -10.53 0.56 11.24
CA ALA A 115 -10.93 -0.30 10.13
C ALA A 115 -10.24 0.10 8.81
N ARG A 116 -8.91 0.22 8.75
CA ARG A 116 -8.32 1.12 7.74
C ARG A 116 -6.93 0.74 7.22
N ASN A 117 -6.92 0.32 5.95
CA ASN A 117 -6.27 1.06 4.85
C ASN A 117 -6.91 0.59 3.54
N ILE A 118 -7.15 1.50 2.61
CA ILE A 118 -7.48 1.14 1.22
C ILE A 118 -6.21 1.43 0.43
N VAL A 119 -5.59 0.41 -0.15
CA VAL A 119 -4.49 0.61 -1.09
C VAL A 119 -5.07 0.67 -2.49
N ALA A 120 -4.65 1.62 -3.30
CA ALA A 120 -5.05 1.70 -4.69
C ALA A 120 -3.82 1.83 -5.58
N SER A 121 -3.88 1.35 -6.83
CA SER A 121 -2.82 1.52 -7.81
C SER A 121 -2.44 3.01 -7.96
N PRO A 122 -1.25 3.44 -7.52
CA PRO A 122 -0.90 4.86 -7.51
C PRO A 122 -0.79 5.49 -8.91
N LEU A 123 -0.60 4.68 -9.95
CA LEU A 123 -0.47 5.12 -11.34
C LEU A 123 -1.79 5.15 -12.12
N SER A 124 -2.91 4.93 -11.43
CA SER A 124 -4.22 4.91 -12.11
C SER A 124 -4.50 6.22 -12.84
N GLY A 125 -4.77 6.07 -14.14
CA GLY A 125 -5.01 7.17 -15.08
C GLY A 125 -3.77 7.94 -15.56
N LEU A 126 -2.54 7.52 -15.23
CA LEU A 126 -1.33 8.33 -15.50
C LEU A 126 -0.41 7.84 -16.61
N ASP A 127 -0.21 6.53 -16.79
CA ASP A 127 0.86 6.00 -17.66
C ASP A 127 0.36 5.24 -18.91
N GLY A 128 -0.96 5.15 -19.11
CA GLY A 128 -1.58 4.44 -20.24
C GLY A 128 -1.71 2.92 -20.08
N ALA A 129 -1.18 2.30 -19.01
CA ALA A 129 -1.35 0.88 -18.71
C ALA A 129 -2.54 0.57 -17.77
N THR A 130 -3.34 1.58 -17.43
CA THR A 130 -4.58 1.43 -16.63
C THR A 130 -5.65 0.68 -17.44
N LEU A 131 -6.20 -0.41 -16.91
CA LEU A 131 -7.40 -1.04 -17.48
C LEU A 131 -8.67 -0.33 -16.99
N ILE A 132 -8.78 -0.11 -15.69
CA ILE A 132 -9.90 0.61 -15.07
C ILE A 132 -9.35 1.64 -14.09
N ASP A 133 -9.69 2.92 -14.28
CA ASP A 133 -9.32 3.95 -13.30
C ASP A 133 -10.03 3.69 -11.97
N VAL A 134 -9.25 3.33 -10.94
CA VAL A 134 -9.77 2.97 -9.62
C VAL A 134 -9.98 4.17 -8.70
N ARG A 135 -9.53 5.38 -9.08
CA ARG A 135 -9.60 6.56 -8.20
C ARG A 135 -11.02 6.90 -7.75
N PRO A 136 -12.04 6.91 -8.63
CA PRO A 136 -13.42 7.17 -8.21
C PRO A 136 -13.98 6.11 -7.26
N LEU A 137 -13.41 4.90 -7.26
CA LEU A 137 -13.86 3.78 -6.44
C LEU A 137 -13.36 3.87 -5.00
N ILE A 138 -12.28 4.62 -4.76
CA ILE A 138 -11.68 4.79 -3.43
C ILE A 138 -12.68 5.43 -2.46
N ASP A 139 -13.28 6.55 -2.86
CA ASP A 139 -14.24 7.30 -2.03
C ASP A 139 -15.57 6.55 -1.88
N ALA A 140 -15.99 5.81 -2.91
CA ALA A 140 -17.16 4.96 -2.84
C ALA A 140 -16.96 3.84 -1.81
N LEU A 141 -15.82 3.16 -1.85
CA LEU A 141 -15.45 2.15 -0.88
C LEU A 141 -15.30 2.75 0.52
N ASP A 142 -14.63 3.89 0.66
CA ASP A 142 -14.43 4.51 1.98
C ASP A 142 -15.76 4.82 2.67
N ARG A 143 -16.70 5.43 1.93
CA ARG A 143 -18.05 5.72 2.43
C ARG A 143 -18.82 4.44 2.78
N ALA A 144 -18.72 3.40 1.96
CA ALA A 144 -19.41 2.14 2.23
C ALA A 144 -18.85 1.43 3.48
N LEU A 145 -17.53 1.47 3.70
CA LEU A 145 -16.91 0.93 4.91
C LEU A 145 -17.37 1.69 6.17
N LEU A 146 -17.50 3.02 6.08
CA LEU A 146 -18.00 3.85 7.19
C LEU A 146 -19.49 3.63 7.48
N ALA A 147 -20.26 3.23 6.46
CA ALA A 147 -21.69 3.01 6.57
C ALA A 147 -22.06 1.66 7.22
N SER A 148 -21.11 0.70 7.33
CA SER A 148 -21.37 -0.60 7.98
C SER A 148 -20.80 -0.63 9.41
N PRO A 149 -21.65 -0.57 10.45
CA PRO A 149 -21.21 -0.59 11.85
C PRO A 149 -20.45 -1.88 12.23
N ALA A 150 -20.77 -3.00 11.57
CA ALA A 150 -20.10 -4.27 11.82
C ALA A 150 -18.60 -4.20 11.50
N LEU A 151 -18.22 -3.40 10.49
CA LEU A 151 -16.82 -3.29 10.05
C LEU A 151 -15.94 -2.50 11.02
N ALA A 152 -16.50 -1.81 12.02
CA ALA A 152 -15.73 -1.26 13.12
C ALA A 152 -14.99 -2.34 13.94
N ALA A 153 -15.43 -3.61 13.87
CA ALA A 153 -14.77 -4.75 14.52
C ALA A 153 -13.58 -5.34 13.73
N LEU A 154 -13.25 -4.78 12.56
CA LEU A 154 -12.04 -5.15 11.82
C LEU A 154 -10.79 -4.65 12.53
N SER A 155 -9.71 -5.45 12.44
CA SER A 155 -8.40 -5.02 12.92
C SER A 155 -7.77 -4.01 11.96
N GLY A 156 -6.92 -3.11 12.48
CA GLY A 156 -6.06 -2.25 11.65
C GLY A 156 -5.04 -2.99 10.78
N ARG A 157 -4.97 -4.32 10.87
CA ARG A 157 -4.22 -5.15 9.93
C ARG A 157 -5.02 -5.52 8.69
N PHE A 158 -6.34 -5.59 8.78
CA PHE A 158 -7.22 -5.95 7.65
C PHE A 158 -7.04 -4.93 6.53
N LEU A 159 -6.81 -5.40 5.31
CA LEU A 159 -6.36 -4.59 4.18
C LEU A 159 -7.31 -4.76 3.01
N PHE A 160 -7.73 -3.63 2.45
CA PHE A 160 -8.43 -3.55 1.18
C PHE A 160 -7.48 -3.08 0.08
N ALA A 161 -7.64 -3.61 -1.13
CA ALA A 161 -6.89 -3.17 -2.30
C ALA A 161 -7.80 -2.99 -3.54
N LEU A 162 -7.50 -1.97 -4.34
CA LEU A 162 -8.08 -1.70 -5.64
C LEU A 162 -6.95 -1.63 -6.67
N ASP A 163 -6.80 -2.68 -7.46
CA ASP A 163 -5.78 -2.79 -8.50
C ASP A 163 -6.37 -2.49 -9.87
N ASP A 164 -5.73 -1.61 -10.63
CA ASP A 164 -6.21 -1.19 -11.95
C ASP A 164 -5.76 -2.08 -13.11
N GLY A 165 -5.23 -3.26 -12.81
CA GLY A 165 -4.83 -4.29 -13.76
C GLY A 165 -3.33 -4.41 -13.92
N ARG A 166 -2.55 -3.48 -13.36
CA ARG A 166 -1.08 -3.55 -13.38
C ARG A 166 -0.52 -4.58 -12.41
N GLY A 167 -1.26 -4.98 -11.38
CA GLY A 167 -0.79 -5.93 -10.37
C GLY A 167 0.12 -5.32 -9.30
N ASP A 168 0.27 -3.99 -9.28
CA ASP A 168 1.14 -3.26 -8.36
C ASP A 168 0.66 -3.32 -6.90
N VAL A 169 -0.65 -3.49 -6.68
CA VAL A 169 -1.25 -3.64 -5.35
C VAL A 169 -1.86 -5.03 -5.13
N ALA A 170 -2.23 -5.76 -6.20
CA ALA A 170 -2.68 -7.15 -6.11
C ALA A 170 -1.61 -8.06 -5.45
N ALA A 171 -0.33 -7.80 -5.74
CA ALA A 171 0.80 -8.51 -5.16
C ALA A 171 0.96 -8.33 -3.63
N LEU A 172 0.28 -7.35 -3.02
CA LEU A 172 0.31 -7.13 -1.57
C LEU A 172 -0.50 -8.16 -0.78
N ARG A 173 -1.29 -9.01 -1.46
CA ARG A 173 -2.16 -10.01 -0.83
C ARG A 173 -3.05 -9.39 0.25
N ALA A 174 -3.75 -8.33 -0.13
CA ALA A 174 -4.78 -7.74 0.71
C ALA A 174 -5.84 -8.79 1.08
N ASP A 175 -6.52 -8.62 2.22
CA ASP A 175 -7.57 -9.56 2.63
C ASP A 175 -8.71 -9.56 1.62
N VAL A 176 -9.02 -8.38 1.07
CA VAL A 176 -9.99 -8.19 -0.01
C VAL A 176 -9.36 -7.28 -1.07
N CYS A 177 -9.19 -7.79 -2.29
CA CYS A 177 -8.68 -7.04 -3.43
C CYS A 177 -9.63 -7.18 -4.61
N LEU A 178 -9.92 -6.08 -5.31
CA LEU A 178 -10.47 -6.13 -6.66
C LEU A 178 -9.36 -5.76 -7.63
N ALA A 179 -9.05 -6.65 -8.58
CA ALA A 179 -8.02 -6.43 -9.59
C ALA A 179 -8.63 -6.44 -11.00
N ALA A 180 -8.43 -5.37 -11.77
CA ALA A 180 -9.01 -5.27 -13.10
C ALA A 180 -8.45 -6.38 -14.00
N THR A 181 -9.33 -7.14 -14.65
CA THR A 181 -8.96 -8.20 -15.61
C THR A 181 -9.05 -7.70 -17.04
N ASN A 182 -9.92 -6.71 -17.27
CA ASN A 182 -10.13 -5.98 -18.51
C ASN A 182 -10.75 -4.61 -18.19
N THR A 183 -11.23 -3.88 -19.21
CA THR A 183 -11.76 -2.52 -19.05
C THR A 183 -13.16 -2.44 -18.44
N THR A 184 -13.81 -3.57 -18.18
CA THR A 184 -15.20 -3.66 -17.69
C THR A 184 -15.40 -4.65 -16.55
N GLU A 185 -14.34 -5.23 -16.00
CA GLU A 185 -14.43 -6.30 -15.02
C GLU A 185 -13.26 -6.31 -14.04
N PHE A 186 -13.56 -6.64 -12.78
CA PHE A 186 -12.59 -6.97 -11.75
C PHE A 186 -12.66 -8.45 -11.35
N ALA A 187 -11.53 -9.07 -11.05
CA ALA A 187 -11.43 -10.29 -10.26
C ALA A 187 -11.42 -9.95 -8.76
N LEU A 188 -12.21 -10.66 -7.96
CA LEU A 188 -12.14 -10.60 -6.49
C LEU A 188 -11.09 -11.59 -5.98
N LEU A 189 -10.04 -11.04 -5.37
CA LEU A 189 -8.98 -11.80 -4.72
C LEU A 189 -9.15 -11.73 -3.21
N LEU A 190 -9.11 -12.89 -2.56
CA LEU A 190 -9.21 -13.02 -1.11
C LEU A 190 -7.86 -13.50 -0.59
N ASN A 191 -7.19 -12.68 0.23
CA ASN A 191 -5.80 -12.92 0.66
C ASN A 191 -4.82 -13.17 -0.52
N GLY A 192 -5.09 -12.52 -1.66
CA GLY A 192 -4.36 -12.67 -2.92
C GLY A 192 -4.69 -13.92 -3.74
N VAL A 193 -5.74 -14.66 -3.40
CA VAL A 193 -6.19 -15.85 -4.14
C VAL A 193 -7.43 -15.51 -4.97
N ASP A 194 -7.40 -15.81 -6.26
CA ASP A 194 -8.57 -15.70 -7.15
C ASP A 194 -9.42 -16.97 -7.04
N HIS A 195 -10.67 -16.81 -6.59
CA HIS A 195 -11.64 -17.90 -6.47
C HIS A 195 -12.64 -17.93 -7.64
N GLY A 196 -12.35 -17.24 -8.74
CA GLY A 196 -13.20 -17.19 -9.94
C GLY A 196 -14.38 -16.22 -9.83
N LEU A 197 -14.44 -15.39 -8.78
CA LEU A 197 -15.49 -14.39 -8.58
C LEU A 197 -15.17 -13.13 -9.41
N ARG A 198 -16.11 -12.70 -10.25
CA ARG A 198 -15.98 -11.52 -11.12
C ARG A 198 -16.98 -10.44 -10.76
N VAL A 199 -16.55 -9.19 -10.86
CA VAL A 199 -17.37 -8.01 -10.58
C VAL A 199 -17.39 -7.14 -11.83
N PRO A 200 -18.50 -7.12 -12.59
CA PRO A 200 -18.62 -6.24 -13.74
C PRO A 200 -18.70 -4.78 -13.30
N ILE A 201 -18.22 -3.86 -14.14
CA ILE A 201 -18.38 -2.42 -13.99
C ILE A 201 -18.91 -1.82 -15.29
N THR A 202 -19.99 -1.05 -15.20
CA THR A 202 -20.57 -0.37 -16.37
C THR A 202 -19.67 0.78 -16.82
N ALA A 203 -19.29 0.77 -18.10
CA ALA A 203 -18.54 1.85 -18.74
C ALA A 203 -19.28 3.20 -18.59
N GLY A 204 -18.56 4.24 -18.17
CA GLY A 204 -19.11 5.60 -17.93
C GLY A 204 -19.32 5.97 -16.45
N ALA A 205 -19.34 5.01 -15.53
CA ALA A 205 -19.51 5.27 -14.08
C ALA A 205 -18.24 5.81 -13.36
N ASN A 206 -17.09 5.88 -14.05
CA ASN A 206 -15.80 6.29 -13.50
C ASN A 206 -15.29 7.65 -14.02
N SER A 207 -16.16 8.48 -14.61
CA SER A 207 -15.77 9.85 -14.93
C SER A 207 -15.78 10.69 -13.65
N PRO A 208 -14.71 11.42 -13.31
CA PRO A 208 -14.74 12.32 -12.16
C PRO A 208 -15.82 13.39 -12.39
N ALA A 209 -16.68 13.61 -11.39
CA ALA A 209 -17.50 14.82 -11.37
C ALA A 209 -16.56 16.04 -11.37
N PRO A 210 -16.86 17.11 -12.13
CA PRO A 210 -15.99 18.27 -12.18
C PRO A 210 -15.80 18.86 -10.77
N ALA A 211 -14.55 19.15 -10.41
CA ALA A 211 -14.21 19.81 -9.17
C ALA A 211 -14.77 21.23 -9.17
N GLY A 212 -15.81 21.47 -8.37
CA GLY A 212 -16.35 22.81 -8.14
C GLY A 212 -17.84 22.83 -7.81
N ALA A 213 -18.19 22.60 -6.54
CA ALA A 213 -19.40 23.14 -5.92
C ALA A 213 -19.35 22.92 -4.40
N ASN A 214 -18.63 23.81 -3.73
CA ASN A 214 -18.71 23.98 -2.29
C ASN A 214 -20.05 24.68 -2.02
N SER A 215 -21.07 23.95 -1.56
CA SER A 215 -22.26 24.56 -0.96
C SER A 215 -22.39 24.13 0.49
N SER A 216 -21.77 24.92 1.36
CA SER A 216 -22.10 25.00 2.77
C SER A 216 -23.36 25.86 2.93
N ALA A 217 -24.46 25.28 3.42
CA ALA A 217 -25.52 26.00 4.13
C ALA A 217 -26.20 25.04 5.13
N PRO A 218 -26.53 25.50 6.35
CA PRO A 218 -27.02 24.63 7.42
C PRO A 218 -28.53 24.36 7.30
N ALA A 219 -28.94 23.21 7.82
CA ALA A 219 -30.32 22.75 7.88
C ALA A 219 -31.10 23.52 8.96
N GLU A 220 -32.23 24.13 8.57
CA GLU A 220 -33.31 24.50 9.50
C GLU A 220 -34.46 23.50 9.37
N ALA A 221 -34.98 23.09 10.53
CA ALA A 221 -36.09 22.16 10.70
C ALA A 221 -37.44 22.89 10.61
N ASN A 222 -38.44 22.25 10.00
CA ASN A 222 -39.84 22.25 10.48
C ASN A 222 -40.68 21.18 9.76
N GLY A 223 -41.52 20.49 10.53
CA GLY A 223 -42.31 19.30 10.14
C GLY A 223 -43.68 19.57 9.47
N PRO A 224 -44.70 18.70 9.66
CA PRO A 224 -45.12 17.76 8.61
C PRO A 224 -46.57 17.98 8.07
N GLY A 225 -46.85 17.46 6.87
CA GLY A 225 -48.18 17.37 6.25
C GLY A 225 -48.21 16.36 5.09
N PRO A 226 -49.37 15.77 4.74
CA PRO A 226 -49.49 14.30 4.57
C PRO A 226 -49.47 13.76 3.12
N ALA A 227 -49.03 12.50 3.06
CA ALA A 227 -49.40 11.37 2.19
C ALA A 227 -50.03 11.63 0.81
N GLU A 228 -49.41 11.04 -0.23
CA GLU A 228 -50.13 10.28 -1.24
C GLU A 228 -49.29 9.06 -1.68
N ALA A 229 -49.93 7.89 -1.61
CA ALA A 229 -49.39 6.60 -2.01
C ALA A 229 -49.73 6.32 -3.48
N ASN A 230 -48.80 5.77 -4.25
CA ASN A 230 -49.11 5.02 -5.47
C ASN A 230 -48.02 4.00 -5.80
N GLY A 231 -48.39 2.71 -5.69
CA GLY A 231 -48.10 1.65 -6.66
C GLY A 231 -46.69 1.04 -6.72
N PRO A 232 -46.55 -0.31 -6.67
CA PRO A 232 -45.26 -0.97 -6.68
C PRO A 232 -44.73 -1.12 -8.11
N ALA A 233 -43.63 -0.43 -8.42
CA ALA A 233 -42.78 -0.78 -9.54
C ALA A 233 -41.49 -1.36 -8.98
N SER A 234 -41.34 -2.67 -9.15
CA SER A 234 -40.10 -3.42 -8.99
C SER A 234 -39.00 -2.80 -9.87
N ALA A 235 -38.30 -1.83 -9.32
CA ALA A 235 -37.07 -1.29 -9.88
C ALA A 235 -35.90 -2.06 -9.28
N GLU A 236 -35.34 -2.99 -10.05
CA GLU A 236 -33.94 -3.38 -9.85
C GLU A 236 -33.10 -2.12 -10.04
N ALA A 237 -32.84 -1.43 -8.93
CA ALA A 237 -31.99 -0.25 -8.92
C ALA A 237 -30.60 -0.66 -9.39
N THR A 238 -30.26 -0.35 -10.63
CA THR A 238 -28.91 -0.52 -11.17
C THR A 238 -27.96 0.32 -10.32
N LEU A 239 -27.24 -0.33 -9.41
CA LEU A 239 -26.20 0.31 -8.62
C LEU A 239 -25.18 0.92 -9.60
N SER A 240 -24.77 2.18 -9.37
CA SER A 240 -23.64 2.73 -10.11
C SER A 240 -22.42 1.82 -9.91
N GLY A 241 -21.54 1.73 -10.92
CA GLY A 241 -20.38 0.83 -10.88
C GLY A 241 -19.55 0.93 -9.59
N GLY A 242 -19.40 2.15 -9.04
CA GLY A 242 -18.74 2.37 -7.76
C GLY A 242 -19.48 1.80 -6.54
N ALA A 243 -20.81 1.91 -6.49
CA ALA A 243 -21.62 1.34 -5.41
C ALA A 243 -21.61 -0.20 -5.45
N GLN A 244 -21.61 -0.78 -6.64
CA GLN A 244 -21.47 -2.22 -6.83
C GLN A 244 -20.12 -2.73 -6.30
N VAL A 245 -19.02 -2.12 -6.76
CA VAL A 245 -17.65 -2.42 -6.30
C VAL A 245 -17.53 -2.36 -4.79
N ALA A 246 -17.98 -1.25 -4.19
CA ALA A 246 -17.91 -1.05 -2.75
C ALA A 246 -18.73 -2.10 -1.98
N GLY A 247 -19.93 -2.43 -2.48
CA GLY A 247 -20.82 -3.43 -1.89
C GLY A 247 -20.18 -4.82 -1.84
N VAL A 248 -19.47 -5.24 -2.88
CA VAL A 248 -18.78 -6.55 -2.90
C VAL A 248 -17.72 -6.62 -1.82
N MET A 249 -16.90 -5.56 -1.70
CA MET A 249 -15.78 -5.53 -0.77
C MET A 249 -16.25 -5.48 0.69
N VAL A 250 -17.33 -4.74 0.96
CA VAL A 250 -18.01 -4.74 2.27
C VAL A 250 -18.52 -6.13 2.61
N ALA A 251 -19.25 -6.77 1.68
CA ALA A 251 -19.77 -8.12 1.90
C ALA A 251 -18.65 -9.14 2.20
N ALA A 252 -17.51 -9.05 1.50
CA ALA A 252 -16.36 -9.92 1.76
C ALA A 252 -15.76 -9.72 3.16
N ALA A 253 -15.68 -8.48 3.63
CA ALA A 253 -15.22 -8.18 4.98
C ALA A 253 -16.20 -8.64 6.07
N GLU A 254 -17.51 -8.49 5.84
CA GLU A 254 -18.54 -9.01 6.74
C GLU A 254 -18.53 -10.55 6.79
N ALA A 255 -18.32 -11.20 5.64
CA ALA A 255 -18.15 -12.64 5.56
C ALA A 255 -16.92 -13.12 6.35
N PHE A 256 -15.80 -12.39 6.29
CA PHE A 256 -14.63 -12.67 7.15
C PHE A 256 -14.96 -12.56 8.64
N LEU A 257 -15.67 -11.50 9.06
CA LEU A 257 -16.06 -11.35 10.46
C LEU A 257 -16.97 -12.50 10.94
N ALA A 258 -17.89 -12.94 10.09
CA ALA A 258 -18.75 -14.08 10.37
C ALA A 258 -17.96 -15.40 10.50
N GLU A 259 -17.01 -15.65 9.59
CA GLU A 259 -16.13 -16.83 9.69
C GLU A 259 -15.23 -16.78 10.93
N ARG A 260 -14.65 -15.63 11.24
CA ARG A 260 -13.86 -15.42 12.45
C ARG A 260 -14.67 -15.76 13.71
N ALA A 261 -15.91 -15.27 13.78
CA ALA A 261 -16.81 -15.53 14.90
C ALA A 261 -17.21 -17.01 14.98
N ALA A 262 -17.58 -17.64 13.86
CA ALA A 262 -17.95 -19.04 13.79
C ALA A 262 -16.82 -19.98 14.24
N GLN A 263 -15.56 -19.60 13.98
CA GLN A 263 -14.38 -20.34 14.41
C GLN A 263 -13.93 -20.02 15.84
N GLY A 264 -14.56 -19.04 16.51
CA GLY A 264 -14.07 -18.52 17.79
C GLY A 264 -12.64 -17.96 17.70
N SER A 265 -12.23 -17.48 16.52
CA SER A 265 -10.85 -17.08 16.25
C SER A 265 -10.57 -15.62 16.63
N ALA A 266 -9.36 -15.37 17.12
CA ALA A 266 -8.83 -14.03 17.35
C ALA A 266 -8.02 -13.48 16.15
N GLY A 267 -8.16 -14.10 14.97
CA GLY A 267 -7.51 -13.69 13.73
C GLY A 267 -7.84 -12.24 13.36
N TRP A 268 -6.81 -11.46 13.04
CA TRP A 268 -6.92 -10.08 12.56
C TRP A 268 -6.96 -10.00 11.04
N ARG A 269 -6.44 -11.04 10.38
CA ARG A 269 -6.36 -11.19 8.93
C ARG A 269 -7.06 -12.47 8.51
N MET A 270 -7.48 -12.51 7.25
CA MET A 270 -8.06 -13.71 6.66
C MET A 270 -7.05 -14.87 6.61
N SER A 271 -5.75 -14.56 6.50
CA SER A 271 -4.67 -15.56 6.56
C SER A 271 -4.44 -16.17 7.95
N GLU A 272 -5.09 -15.66 8.99
CA GLU A 272 -4.88 -16.09 10.39
C GLU A 272 -6.06 -16.92 10.95
N ILE A 273 -7.08 -17.18 10.13
CA ILE A 273 -8.21 -18.05 10.45
C ILE A 273 -8.15 -19.31 9.57
N ASP A 274 -8.72 -20.42 10.04
CA ASP A 274 -8.65 -21.70 9.33
C ASP A 274 -9.36 -21.59 7.97
N GLN A 275 -8.64 -21.95 6.90
CA GLN A 275 -9.13 -21.87 5.51
C GLN A 275 -9.82 -20.53 5.18
N GLY A 276 -9.30 -19.42 5.73
CA GLY A 276 -10.05 -18.15 5.74
C GLY A 276 -10.49 -17.65 4.37
N ALA A 277 -9.61 -17.70 3.36
CA ALA A 277 -9.95 -17.26 2.00
C ALA A 277 -11.01 -18.15 1.37
N ASP A 278 -10.83 -19.47 1.43
CA ASP A 278 -11.76 -20.45 0.86
C ASP A 278 -13.15 -20.39 1.53
N ARG A 279 -13.19 -20.28 2.86
CA ARG A 279 -14.45 -20.19 3.61
C ARG A 279 -15.17 -18.87 3.34
N VAL A 280 -14.43 -17.75 3.27
CA VAL A 280 -15.02 -16.46 2.91
C VAL A 280 -15.56 -16.50 1.47
N ALA A 281 -14.83 -17.08 0.53
CA ALA A 281 -15.31 -17.29 -0.84
C ALA A 281 -16.61 -18.12 -0.87
N ALA A 282 -16.64 -19.23 -0.14
CA ALA A 282 -17.81 -20.11 -0.06
C ALA A 282 -19.03 -19.39 0.55
N ARG A 283 -18.83 -18.61 1.63
CA ARG A 283 -19.88 -17.80 2.25
C ARG A 283 -20.39 -16.71 1.31
N LEU A 284 -19.51 -16.13 0.50
CA LEU A 284 -19.88 -15.12 -0.48
C LEU A 284 -20.63 -15.69 -1.67
N GLY A 285 -20.31 -16.91 -2.11
CA GLY A 285 -20.75 -17.48 -3.39
C GLY A 285 -22.25 -17.28 -3.70
N ALA A 286 -23.14 -17.60 -2.76
CA ALA A 286 -24.59 -17.42 -2.96
C ALA A 286 -25.05 -15.95 -2.88
N THR A 287 -24.45 -15.16 -1.98
CA THR A 287 -24.83 -13.75 -1.74
C THR A 287 -24.31 -12.82 -2.83
N VAL A 288 -23.12 -13.11 -3.37
CA VAL A 288 -22.46 -12.36 -4.44
C VAL A 288 -23.06 -12.71 -5.79
N ALA A 289 -23.29 -13.99 -6.09
CA ALA A 289 -23.95 -14.40 -7.33
C ALA A 289 -25.37 -13.80 -7.45
N ALA A 290 -26.14 -13.77 -6.35
CA ALA A 290 -27.49 -13.23 -6.34
C ALA A 290 -27.58 -11.69 -6.41
N ARG A 291 -26.55 -10.95 -5.98
CA ARG A 291 -26.57 -9.46 -5.93
C ARG A 291 -25.82 -8.76 -7.05
N LEU A 292 -24.86 -9.43 -7.69
CA LEU A 292 -23.81 -8.75 -8.46
C LEU A 292 -23.67 -9.25 -9.89
N GLY A 293 -24.46 -10.25 -10.31
CA GLY A 293 -24.29 -10.89 -11.63
C GLY A 293 -22.91 -11.53 -11.81
N ALA A 294 -22.19 -11.80 -10.71
CA ALA A 294 -20.86 -12.35 -10.72
C ALA A 294 -20.87 -13.75 -11.34
N THR A 295 -20.28 -13.89 -12.53
CA THR A 295 -20.12 -15.18 -13.19
C THR A 295 -18.84 -15.84 -12.70
N ALA A 296 -18.91 -17.15 -12.43
CA ALA A 296 -17.70 -17.94 -12.19
C ALA A 296 -16.88 -17.96 -13.48
N ALA A 297 -15.67 -17.39 -13.45
CA ALA A 297 -14.78 -17.29 -14.61
C ALA A 297 -13.41 -17.93 -14.35
N ALA A 298 -12.65 -18.16 -15.42
CA ALA A 298 -11.32 -18.75 -15.34
C ALA A 298 -10.39 -17.91 -14.46
N VAL A 299 -9.66 -18.57 -13.56
CA VAL A 299 -8.70 -17.97 -12.64
C VAL A 299 -7.61 -17.25 -13.43
N THR A 300 -7.36 -15.98 -13.10
CA THR A 300 -6.31 -15.17 -13.73
C THR A 300 -4.93 -15.62 -13.20
N PRO A 301 -3.88 -15.68 -14.05
CA PRO A 301 -2.52 -15.98 -13.59
C PRO A 301 -2.00 -14.96 -12.58
N ALA A 302 -0.95 -15.33 -11.85
CA ALA A 302 -0.36 -14.50 -10.81
C ALA A 302 0.08 -13.11 -11.34
N TRP A 303 -0.44 -12.05 -10.72
CA TRP A 303 -0.02 -10.68 -10.97
C TRP A 303 1.44 -10.48 -10.56
N THR A 304 2.25 -9.97 -11.48
CA THR A 304 3.62 -9.57 -11.20
C THR A 304 3.66 -8.04 -11.12
N PRO A 305 4.03 -7.46 -9.97
CA PRO A 305 4.05 -6.01 -9.83
C PRO A 305 5.12 -5.41 -10.78
N PRO A 306 4.81 -4.30 -11.47
CA PRO A 306 5.81 -3.61 -12.28
C PRO A 306 6.89 -2.97 -11.40
N ASP A 307 8.01 -2.64 -12.03
CA ASP A 307 9.06 -1.85 -11.39
C ASP A 307 8.53 -0.46 -10.97
N PRO A 308 8.86 0.01 -9.77
CA PRO A 308 8.56 1.37 -9.33
C PRO A 308 9.03 2.45 -10.33
N PRO A 309 8.19 3.40 -10.75
CA PRO A 309 8.67 4.50 -11.57
C PRO A 309 9.56 5.46 -10.76
N ALA A 310 10.52 6.08 -11.44
CA ALA A 310 11.30 7.21 -10.94
C ALA A 310 11.58 8.18 -12.10
N GLY A 311 11.33 9.47 -11.88
CA GLY A 311 11.45 10.51 -12.91
C GLY A 311 10.11 10.90 -13.52
N VAL A 312 10.12 11.26 -14.81
CA VAL A 312 8.90 11.67 -15.53
C VAL A 312 8.08 10.45 -15.93
N ILE A 313 6.78 10.52 -15.69
CA ILE A 313 5.77 9.59 -16.21
C ILE A 313 4.97 10.33 -17.28
N THR A 314 4.86 9.74 -18.46
CA THR A 314 4.05 10.26 -19.57
C THR A 314 3.08 9.18 -20.02
N GLY A 315 1.79 9.43 -19.85
CA GLY A 315 0.73 8.55 -20.31
C GLY A 315 0.40 8.75 -21.78
N ALA A 316 -0.15 7.69 -22.39
CA ALA A 316 -0.57 7.69 -23.79
C ALA A 316 -1.64 8.76 -24.13
N THR A 317 -2.37 9.25 -23.13
CA THR A 317 -3.42 10.28 -23.25
C THR A 317 -2.91 11.69 -22.93
N GLY A 318 -1.60 11.90 -22.79
CA GLY A 318 -1.00 13.18 -22.42
C GLY A 318 -1.02 13.49 -20.92
N ALA A 319 -1.53 12.58 -20.09
CA ALA A 319 -1.38 12.66 -18.64
C ALA A 319 0.12 12.63 -18.27
N THR A 320 0.52 13.46 -17.32
CA THR A 320 1.92 13.56 -16.89
C THR A 320 2.02 13.56 -15.38
N ALA A 321 3.11 13.00 -14.86
CA ALA A 321 3.42 13.00 -13.44
C ALA A 321 4.92 12.93 -13.20
N LEU A 322 5.34 13.30 -11.99
CA LEU A 322 6.68 13.00 -11.49
C LEU A 322 6.61 11.88 -10.46
N ALA A 323 7.55 10.96 -10.50
CA ALA A 323 7.76 9.94 -9.49
C ALA A 323 9.11 10.12 -8.81
N ALA A 324 9.13 9.99 -7.49
CA ALA A 324 10.37 9.99 -6.71
C ALA A 324 10.33 8.90 -5.64
N ILE A 325 11.45 8.21 -5.45
CA ILE A 325 11.64 7.26 -4.35
C ILE A 325 12.09 8.04 -3.12
N ILE A 326 11.47 7.74 -1.97
CA ILE A 326 11.85 8.31 -0.67
C ILE A 326 12.87 7.34 -0.05
N PRO A 327 14.12 7.76 0.17
CA PRO A 327 15.13 6.92 0.80
C PRO A 327 14.63 6.23 2.07
N LEU A 328 14.65 4.89 2.06
CA LEU A 328 14.19 4.02 3.16
C LEU A 328 12.71 4.24 3.58
N GLY A 329 11.94 5.00 2.81
CA GLY A 329 10.59 5.44 3.15
C GLY A 329 10.52 6.43 4.29
N ARG A 330 11.61 7.13 4.63
CA ARG A 330 11.58 8.18 5.67
C ARG A 330 11.63 9.55 5.02
N ILE A 331 10.54 10.31 5.18
CA ILE A 331 10.39 11.64 4.61
C ILE A 331 10.55 12.70 5.71
N SER A 332 11.43 13.67 5.52
CA SER A 332 11.51 14.82 6.45
C SER A 332 10.37 15.80 6.20
N ALA A 333 9.99 16.56 7.21
CA ALA A 333 8.98 17.60 7.05
C ALA A 333 9.35 18.63 5.98
N THR A 334 10.64 18.99 5.85
CA THR A 334 11.12 19.87 4.79
C THR A 334 10.93 19.25 3.41
N GLN A 335 11.21 17.95 3.24
CA GLN A 335 10.94 17.25 1.99
C GLN A 335 9.43 17.22 1.70
N LEU A 336 8.58 17.00 2.71
CA LEU A 336 7.14 16.97 2.54
C LEU A 336 6.57 18.35 2.19
N ASP A 337 7.09 19.43 2.77
CA ASP A 337 6.75 20.81 2.41
C ASP A 337 7.14 21.12 0.94
N LEU A 338 8.32 20.66 0.49
CA LEU A 338 8.71 20.76 -0.92
C LEU A 338 7.78 19.97 -1.83
N LEU A 339 7.46 18.71 -1.49
CA LEU A 339 6.53 17.90 -2.27
C LEU A 339 5.15 18.55 -2.34
N ALA A 340 4.66 19.15 -1.25
CA ALA A 340 3.40 19.87 -1.23
C ALA A 340 3.43 21.11 -2.13
N ALA A 341 4.53 21.86 -2.15
CA ALA A 341 4.71 22.99 -3.06
C ALA A 341 4.68 22.53 -4.53
N VAL A 342 5.43 21.47 -4.86
CA VAL A 342 5.47 20.91 -6.21
C VAL A 342 4.11 20.34 -6.63
N ALA A 343 3.39 19.68 -5.72
CA ALA A 343 2.03 19.19 -6.00
C ALA A 343 1.04 20.31 -6.30
N ALA A 344 1.16 21.45 -5.61
CA ALA A 344 0.29 22.60 -5.83
C ALA A 344 0.48 23.26 -7.21
N GLU A 345 1.62 23.03 -7.87
CA GLU A 345 1.86 23.45 -9.26
C GLU A 345 1.24 22.50 -10.29
N GLY A 346 0.94 21.25 -9.90
CA GLY A 346 0.32 20.24 -10.74
C GLY A 346 -1.16 20.04 -10.41
N ALA A 347 -1.56 18.79 -10.17
CA ALA A 347 -2.95 18.43 -9.86
C ALA A 347 -3.37 18.69 -8.39
N GLY A 348 -2.51 19.27 -7.55
CA GLY A 348 -2.80 19.54 -6.14
C GLY A 348 -2.76 18.31 -5.22
N GLU A 349 -2.31 17.16 -5.72
CA GLU A 349 -2.28 15.89 -4.98
C GLU A 349 -0.90 15.21 -4.98
N LEU A 350 -0.66 14.41 -3.93
CA LEU A 350 0.46 13.48 -3.79
C LEU A 350 -0.09 12.08 -3.58
N ARG A 351 0.48 11.09 -4.27
CA ARG A 351 0.11 9.68 -4.12
C ARG A 351 1.25 8.91 -3.45
N CYS A 352 1.02 8.46 -2.22
CA CYS A 352 1.90 7.59 -1.46
C CYS A 352 1.83 6.17 -2.01
N THR A 353 2.97 5.61 -2.41
CA THR A 353 3.02 4.28 -3.02
C THR A 353 3.37 3.15 -2.03
N PRO A 354 2.98 1.90 -2.30
CA PRO A 354 3.41 0.74 -1.50
C PRO A 354 4.92 0.45 -1.54
N TRP A 355 5.62 0.99 -2.53
CA TRP A 355 7.07 0.85 -2.69
C TRP A 355 7.87 2.03 -2.12
N ARG A 356 7.26 2.81 -1.20
CA ARG A 356 7.93 3.93 -0.49
C ARG A 356 8.44 5.04 -1.43
N GLY A 357 7.65 5.33 -2.46
CA GLY A 357 7.82 6.50 -3.31
C GLY A 357 6.60 7.40 -3.27
N VAL A 358 6.68 8.50 -4.00
CA VAL A 358 5.60 9.45 -4.20
C VAL A 358 5.40 9.69 -5.69
N VAL A 359 4.14 9.83 -6.10
CA VAL A 359 3.76 10.27 -7.45
C VAL A 359 3.05 11.61 -7.35
N ILE A 360 3.43 12.55 -8.20
CA ILE A 360 2.92 13.93 -8.26
C ILE A 360 2.31 14.18 -9.64
N PRO A 361 0.98 14.07 -9.80
CA PRO A 361 0.32 14.23 -11.09
C PRO A 361 0.24 15.68 -11.55
N GLY A 362 0.04 15.86 -12.86
CA GLY A 362 -0.21 17.16 -13.49
C GLY A 362 1.04 18.00 -13.75
N LEU A 363 2.22 17.38 -13.76
CA LEU A 363 3.50 18.06 -14.01
C LEU A 363 4.07 17.64 -15.37
N PRO A 364 4.12 18.54 -16.36
CA PRO A 364 4.31 18.17 -17.77
C PRO A 364 5.76 17.83 -18.15
N ASP A 365 6.73 18.21 -17.33
CA ASP A 365 8.14 18.09 -17.65
C ASP A 365 9.02 17.78 -16.43
N ALA A 366 10.31 17.61 -16.69
CA ALA A 366 11.32 17.27 -15.68
C ALA A 366 11.80 18.47 -14.84
N ALA A 367 11.24 19.69 -14.98
CA ALA A 367 11.84 20.91 -14.43
C ALA A 367 11.96 20.91 -12.89
N ARG A 368 11.16 20.10 -12.19
CA ARG A 368 11.21 19.95 -10.72
C ARG A 368 12.12 18.82 -10.25
N LEU A 369 12.54 17.90 -11.13
CA LEU A 369 13.41 16.78 -10.74
C LEU A 369 14.73 17.23 -10.08
N PRO A 370 15.44 18.28 -10.55
CA PRO A 370 16.65 18.74 -9.89
C PRO A 370 16.41 19.21 -8.44
N ALA A 371 15.29 19.89 -8.17
CA ALA A 371 14.95 20.34 -6.82
C ALA A 371 14.62 19.16 -5.90
N LEU A 372 13.86 18.18 -6.39
CA LEU A 372 13.56 16.95 -5.66
C LEU A 372 14.84 16.15 -5.36
N ALA A 373 15.75 16.04 -6.34
CA ALA A 373 17.04 15.39 -6.18
C ALA A 373 17.94 16.10 -5.15
N ALA A 374 17.99 17.44 -5.21
CA ALA A 374 18.74 18.25 -4.24
C ALA A 374 18.19 18.12 -2.81
N ALA A 375 16.90 17.85 -2.66
CA ALA A 375 16.28 17.52 -1.38
C ALA A 375 16.54 16.06 -0.92
N GLY A 376 17.31 15.28 -1.68
CA GLY A 376 17.68 13.90 -1.34
C GLY A 376 16.68 12.85 -1.79
N LEU A 377 15.68 13.19 -2.61
CA LEU A 377 14.76 12.21 -3.19
C LEU A 377 15.38 11.55 -4.42
N ALA A 378 15.11 10.26 -4.61
CA ALA A 378 15.63 9.52 -5.75
C ALA A 378 14.69 9.62 -6.95
N VAL A 379 15.06 10.45 -7.92
CA VAL A 379 14.27 10.75 -9.13
C VAL A 379 14.71 9.97 -10.37
N ASP A 380 15.64 9.03 -10.20
CA ASP A 380 16.16 8.18 -11.27
C ASP A 380 16.44 6.78 -10.71
N LYS A 381 16.25 5.78 -11.56
CA LYS A 381 16.39 4.37 -11.18
C LYS A 381 17.82 3.93 -10.89
N HIS A 382 18.83 4.69 -11.34
CA HIS A 382 20.24 4.42 -11.06
C HIS A 382 20.64 4.88 -9.65
N SER A 383 19.72 5.53 -8.91
CA SER A 383 19.91 5.88 -7.50
C SER A 383 20.23 4.65 -6.65
N PRO A 384 21.21 4.70 -5.72
CA PRO A 384 21.42 3.62 -4.76
C PRO A 384 20.20 3.39 -3.86
N TRP A 385 19.32 4.38 -3.72
CA TRP A 385 18.08 4.26 -2.96
C TRP A 385 16.99 3.47 -3.69
N TYR A 386 17.08 3.35 -5.01
CA TYR A 386 16.10 2.61 -5.80
C TYR A 386 16.12 1.13 -5.40
N GLY A 387 14.97 0.60 -4.95
CA GLY A 387 14.85 -0.76 -4.43
C GLY A 387 15.49 -0.99 -3.05
N MET A 388 15.98 0.05 -2.36
CA MET A 388 16.51 -0.07 -0.99
C MET A 388 15.44 0.29 0.04
N THR A 389 15.24 -0.60 1.02
CA THR A 389 14.24 -0.41 2.07
C THR A 389 14.79 -0.83 3.42
N ALA A 390 14.20 -0.33 4.50
CA ALA A 390 14.57 -0.72 5.86
C ALA A 390 13.34 -0.82 6.77
N CYS A 391 13.44 -1.63 7.81
CA CYS A 391 12.53 -1.53 8.96
C CYS A 391 12.84 -0.27 9.80
N ALA A 392 12.08 -0.03 10.86
CA ALA A 392 12.30 1.13 11.74
C ALA A 392 13.70 1.16 12.38
N GLY A 393 14.28 -0.01 12.68
CA GLY A 393 15.59 -0.09 13.31
C GLY A 393 15.61 0.45 14.74
N ARG A 394 16.81 0.56 15.34
CA ARG A 394 17.04 1.47 16.47
C ARG A 394 17.12 2.91 15.92
N PRO A 395 16.79 3.93 16.72
CA PRO A 395 16.20 3.85 18.06
C PRO A 395 14.70 3.49 18.05
N GLY A 396 14.03 3.46 16.90
CA GLY A 396 12.56 3.37 16.83
C GLY A 396 11.91 2.04 17.20
N CYS A 397 12.68 0.97 17.36
CA CYS A 397 12.19 -0.36 17.68
C CYS A 397 13.11 -1.04 18.70
N ALA A 398 12.57 -1.36 19.89
CA ALA A 398 13.30 -2.04 20.97
C ALA A 398 13.74 -3.47 20.61
N LYS A 399 13.13 -4.08 19.57
CA LYS A 399 13.52 -5.41 19.08
C LYS A 399 14.70 -5.36 18.11
N SER A 400 15.04 -4.18 17.60
CA SER A 400 16.12 -4.04 16.64
C SER A 400 17.47 -4.13 17.32
N ARG A 401 18.41 -4.86 16.71
CA ARG A 401 19.79 -4.99 17.19
C ARG A 401 20.68 -3.82 16.79
N ALA A 402 20.36 -3.17 15.67
CA ALA A 402 21.16 -2.09 15.08
C ALA A 402 20.30 -0.89 14.62
N ASP A 403 20.95 0.24 14.38
CA ASP A 403 20.35 1.35 13.63
C ASP A 403 20.48 1.08 12.13
N VAL A 404 19.60 0.21 11.63
CA VAL A 404 19.68 -0.26 10.25
C VAL A 404 19.47 0.86 9.22
N ARG A 405 18.85 1.99 9.61
CA ARG A 405 18.64 3.11 8.71
C ARG A 405 19.91 3.94 8.56
N ALA A 406 20.60 4.20 9.66
CA ALA A 406 21.92 4.85 9.63
C ALA A 406 22.95 3.99 8.87
N ASP A 407 22.97 2.69 9.11
CA ASP A 407 23.88 1.77 8.44
C ASP A 407 23.58 1.64 6.93
N ALA A 408 22.29 1.50 6.56
CA ALA A 408 21.87 1.50 5.17
C ALA A 408 22.24 2.80 4.45
N THR A 409 22.13 3.94 5.13
CA THR A 409 22.53 5.25 4.58
C THR A 409 24.03 5.32 4.33
N THR A 410 24.83 4.86 5.28
CA THR A 410 26.30 4.83 5.14
C THR A 410 26.71 3.99 3.94
N VAL A 411 26.09 2.81 3.77
CA VAL A 411 26.33 1.97 2.59
C VAL A 411 25.84 2.63 1.30
N ALA A 412 24.62 3.18 1.28
CA ALA A 412 24.04 3.79 0.10
C ALA A 412 24.88 4.95 -0.45
N LEU A 413 25.46 5.78 0.42
CA LEU A 413 26.32 6.90 0.03
C LEU A 413 27.66 6.45 -0.59
N GLY A 414 28.11 5.22 -0.31
CA GLY A 414 29.32 4.64 -0.90
C GLY A 414 29.06 3.81 -2.16
N LEU A 415 27.81 3.57 -2.53
CA LEU A 415 27.46 2.80 -3.73
C LEU A 415 27.53 3.68 -4.99
N PRO A 416 27.97 3.13 -6.13
CA PRO A 416 27.95 3.86 -7.40
C PRO A 416 26.50 4.05 -7.90
N GLN A 417 26.29 5.11 -8.67
CA GLN A 417 25.03 5.41 -9.37
C GLN A 417 24.92 4.54 -10.63
N THR A 418 24.53 3.28 -10.46
CA THR A 418 24.45 2.28 -11.55
C THR A 418 23.04 1.77 -11.74
N ALA A 419 22.77 1.16 -12.90
CA ALA A 419 21.46 0.55 -13.17
C ALA A 419 21.07 -0.40 -12.04
N PRO A 420 19.79 -0.42 -11.63
CA PRO A 420 19.38 -1.25 -10.52
C PRO A 420 19.57 -2.71 -10.88
N GLY A 421 20.12 -3.46 -9.93
CA GLY A 421 20.20 -4.91 -10.05
C GLY A 421 18.83 -5.57 -9.91
N PRO A 422 18.71 -6.86 -10.27
CA PRO A 422 17.43 -7.58 -10.37
C PRO A 422 16.68 -7.76 -9.05
N LEU A 423 17.33 -7.55 -7.90
CA LEU A 423 16.73 -7.77 -6.59
C LEU A 423 16.77 -6.49 -5.73
N PRO A 424 15.65 -6.07 -5.14
CA PRO A 424 15.65 -5.03 -4.11
C PRO A 424 16.37 -5.53 -2.85
N VAL A 425 16.77 -4.58 -1.98
CA VAL A 425 17.46 -4.84 -0.71
C VAL A 425 16.61 -4.37 0.45
N HIS A 426 16.46 -5.23 1.46
CA HIS A 426 15.77 -4.91 2.70
C HIS A 426 16.66 -5.05 3.92
N TRP A 427 16.82 -3.94 4.65
CA TRP A 427 17.56 -3.88 5.90
C TRP A 427 16.66 -4.16 7.09
N ALA A 428 16.97 -5.24 7.82
CA ALA A 428 16.17 -5.76 8.93
C ALA A 428 16.96 -5.74 10.23
N GLY A 429 16.39 -5.09 11.26
CA GLY A 429 17.01 -4.99 12.58
C GLY A 429 16.85 -6.25 13.45
N CYS A 430 15.93 -7.13 13.08
CA CYS A 430 15.71 -8.43 13.70
C CYS A 430 15.02 -9.39 12.71
N GLU A 431 14.89 -10.65 13.11
CA GLU A 431 14.34 -11.75 12.31
C GLU A 431 12.92 -11.50 11.80
N ARG A 432 12.16 -10.60 12.43
CA ARG A 432 10.80 -10.22 12.00
C ARG A 432 10.77 -9.52 10.64
N GLY A 433 11.87 -8.91 10.19
CA GLY A 433 11.95 -8.27 8.86
C GLY A 433 10.80 -7.33 8.52
N CYS A 434 10.36 -6.49 9.47
CA CYS A 434 9.12 -5.74 9.32
C CYS A 434 9.14 -4.82 8.09
N GLY A 435 8.13 -4.93 7.24
CA GLY A 435 8.00 -4.10 6.03
C GLY A 435 8.87 -4.56 4.86
N HIS A 436 9.35 -5.81 4.86
CA HIS A 436 10.03 -6.37 3.70
C HIS A 436 9.15 -6.34 2.42
N PRO A 437 9.75 -6.24 1.22
CA PRO A 437 9.02 -6.37 -0.04
C PRO A 437 8.31 -7.73 -0.15
N ALA A 438 7.17 -7.76 -0.86
CA ALA A 438 6.45 -9.00 -1.15
C ALA A 438 7.19 -9.86 -2.21
N THR A 439 8.02 -9.22 -3.04
CA THR A 439 8.84 -9.88 -4.06
C THR A 439 10.14 -10.46 -3.46
N PRO A 440 10.79 -11.40 -4.15
CA PRO A 440 12.13 -11.85 -3.79
C PRO A 440 13.08 -10.66 -3.63
N HIS A 441 13.88 -10.66 -2.56
CA HIS A 441 14.76 -9.55 -2.21
C HIS A 441 15.97 -10.03 -1.42
N VAL A 442 17.05 -9.26 -1.47
CA VAL A 442 18.21 -9.43 -0.60
C VAL A 442 17.85 -8.96 0.80
N ARG A 443 18.10 -9.78 1.83
CA ARG A 443 17.89 -9.38 3.22
C ARG A 443 19.22 -9.09 3.89
N VAL A 444 19.37 -7.88 4.42
CA VAL A 444 20.51 -7.46 5.26
C VAL A 444 20.04 -7.47 6.71
N LEU A 445 20.31 -8.56 7.42
CA LEU A 445 19.82 -8.81 8.78
C LEU A 445 20.88 -8.46 9.82
N ALA A 446 20.52 -7.62 10.80
CA ALA A 446 21.35 -7.34 11.95
C ALA A 446 21.43 -8.57 12.88
N GLU A 447 22.66 -8.98 13.21
CA GLU A 447 22.99 -10.11 14.09
C GLU A 447 23.94 -9.67 15.20
N PRO A 448 24.16 -10.49 16.26
CA PRO A 448 25.24 -10.22 17.21
C PRO A 448 26.58 -10.06 16.47
N GLY A 449 27.18 -8.87 16.57
CA GLY A 449 28.49 -8.58 15.99
C GLY A 449 28.49 -7.98 14.59
N GLY A 450 27.38 -7.90 13.85
CA GLY A 450 27.37 -7.31 12.51
C GLY A 450 26.11 -7.60 11.70
N TYR A 451 26.26 -7.76 10.38
CA TYR A 451 25.15 -8.00 9.45
C TYR A 451 25.34 -9.28 8.64
N ARG A 452 24.26 -10.06 8.49
CA ARG A 452 24.18 -11.14 7.51
C ARG A 452 23.48 -10.67 6.24
N VAL A 453 24.03 -11.00 5.08
CA VAL A 453 23.41 -10.74 3.77
C VAL A 453 22.88 -12.06 3.20
N ASP A 454 21.55 -12.19 3.15
CA ASP A 454 20.84 -13.34 2.61
C ASP A 454 20.36 -13.01 1.18
N VAL A 455 20.81 -13.79 0.18
CA VAL A 455 20.34 -13.69 -1.21
C VAL A 455 19.42 -14.88 -1.50
N PRO A 456 18.20 -14.67 -2.03
CA PRO A 456 17.28 -15.76 -2.36
C PRO A 456 17.95 -16.84 -3.24
N GLY A 457 17.79 -18.10 -2.85
CA GLY A 457 18.36 -19.24 -3.58
C GLY A 457 19.86 -19.47 -3.38
N ARG A 458 20.53 -18.75 -2.47
CA ARG A 458 21.95 -18.93 -2.14
C ARG A 458 22.14 -19.22 -0.65
N THR A 459 23.23 -19.91 -0.32
CA THR A 459 23.62 -20.15 1.08
C THR A 459 23.90 -18.80 1.77
N PRO A 460 23.38 -18.57 2.99
CA PRO A 460 23.61 -17.34 3.72
C PRO A 460 25.11 -17.04 3.92
N ALA A 461 25.51 -15.79 3.75
CA ALA A 461 26.88 -15.36 4.05
C ALA A 461 27.14 -15.30 5.57
N VAL A 462 28.42 -15.29 5.97
CA VAL A 462 28.84 -15.05 7.36
C VAL A 462 28.55 -13.60 7.75
N ALA A 463 28.28 -13.35 9.04
CA ALA A 463 28.09 -12.00 9.57
C ALA A 463 29.32 -11.11 9.27
N LEU A 464 29.06 -9.95 8.66
CA LEU A 464 30.04 -8.95 8.27
C LEU A 464 30.05 -7.83 9.32
N THR A 465 31.23 -7.56 9.87
CA THR A 465 31.44 -6.54 10.91
C THR A 465 32.11 -5.29 10.37
N ASP A 466 32.80 -5.40 9.23
CA ASP A 466 33.50 -4.33 8.54
C ASP A 466 32.55 -3.59 7.56
N PRO A 467 32.39 -2.26 7.66
CA PRO A 467 31.51 -1.49 6.79
C PRO A 467 31.86 -1.56 5.30
N GLY A 468 33.15 -1.63 4.95
CA GLY A 468 33.60 -1.73 3.56
C GLY A 468 33.24 -3.07 2.93
N ARG A 469 33.46 -4.16 3.68
CA ARG A 469 33.04 -5.52 3.29
C ARG A 469 31.52 -5.63 3.19
N LEU A 470 30.77 -4.98 4.09
CA LEU A 470 29.31 -4.93 4.05
C LEU A 470 28.82 -4.20 2.79
N ALA A 471 29.39 -3.04 2.47
CA ALA A 471 29.03 -2.29 1.27
C ALA A 471 29.32 -3.11 -0.01
N ALA A 472 30.49 -3.76 -0.09
CA ALA A 472 30.85 -4.62 -1.20
C ALA A 472 29.90 -5.83 -1.33
N ALA A 473 29.53 -6.46 -0.20
CA ALA A 473 28.58 -7.57 -0.19
C ALA A 473 27.18 -7.16 -0.64
N VAL A 474 26.70 -5.98 -0.20
CA VAL A 474 25.40 -5.43 -0.65
C VAL A 474 25.45 -5.11 -2.15
N ALA A 475 26.53 -4.49 -2.64
CA ALA A 475 26.70 -4.21 -4.07
C ALA A 475 26.68 -5.49 -4.91
N ALA A 476 27.44 -6.51 -4.49
CA ALA A 476 27.48 -7.81 -5.16
C ALA A 476 26.12 -8.53 -5.12
N ALA A 477 25.42 -8.48 -3.98
CA ALA A 477 24.11 -9.08 -3.82
C ALA A 477 23.04 -8.40 -4.69
N ARG A 478 23.13 -7.07 -4.88
CA ARG A 478 22.25 -6.34 -5.80
C ARG A 478 22.48 -6.77 -7.24
N ALA A 479 23.74 -6.91 -7.66
CA ALA A 479 24.07 -7.36 -9.01
C ALA A 479 23.75 -8.84 -9.27
N ALA A 480 23.74 -9.67 -8.22
CA ALA A 480 23.43 -11.08 -8.31
C ALA A 480 21.93 -11.31 -8.62
N GLY A 481 21.63 -11.75 -9.84
CA GLY A 481 20.31 -12.30 -10.18
C GLY A 481 19.99 -13.58 -9.41
N THR A 482 18.76 -14.06 -9.59
CA THR A 482 18.27 -15.32 -9.02
C THR A 482 18.82 -16.56 -9.73
N SER A 483 19.54 -16.42 -10.84
CA SER A 483 20.11 -17.53 -11.61
C SER A 483 21.45 -18.01 -11.04
N ASN A 484 21.49 -19.30 -10.72
CA ASN A 484 22.66 -20.04 -10.31
C ASN A 484 23.49 -20.40 -11.55
N THR A 485 24.57 -19.68 -11.86
CA THR A 485 25.69 -20.27 -12.60
C THR A 485 26.65 -20.83 -11.57
N ALA A 486 26.35 -22.05 -11.10
CA ALA A 486 27.39 -22.90 -10.57
C ALA A 486 28.40 -23.10 -11.70
N GLN A 487 29.59 -22.50 -11.57
CA GLN A 487 30.76 -23.00 -12.26
C GLN A 487 30.96 -24.45 -11.80
N GLU A 488 30.56 -25.39 -12.64
CA GLU A 488 31.23 -26.69 -12.69
C GLU A 488 32.68 -26.42 -13.09
N THR A 489 33.53 -26.17 -12.09
CA THR A 489 34.95 -26.43 -12.22
C THR A 489 35.12 -27.94 -12.16
N GLY A 490 35.59 -28.51 -13.26
CA GLY A 490 35.61 -29.94 -13.49
C GLY A 490 36.54 -30.74 -12.59
N ALA A 491 36.28 -32.05 -12.60
CA ALA A 491 37.26 -33.11 -12.67
C ALA A 491 36.67 -34.22 -13.55
#